data_AF-A0A941Y3Q9-F1
#
_entry.id   AF-A0A941Y3Q9-F1
#
_cell.length_a   1.000
_cell.length_b   1.000
_cell.length_c   1.000
_cell.angle_alpha   90.00
_cell.angle_beta   90.00
_cell.angle_gamma   90.00
#
_symmetry.space_group_name_H-M   'P 1'
#
loop_
_entity.id
_entity.type
_entity.pdbx_description
1 polymer ?
#
loop_
_entity_poly.entity_id
_entity_poly.type
_entity_poly.pdbx_seq_one_letter_code
_entity_poly.pdbx_strand_id
1 'polypeptide(L)'
;MKALIGLFGLRFTTGHAIWAAVLVPACLVVFTRLDLTWVGATLGVLGALAAVVTIRGRRLTGWVAALFSWRRRHRSNPDLPSEAAVGATVVPADHVAVRWQDGHLVSVIELVPRPFTPTVIVNGQAFTDDVVDTRTVERLLEAHCPDVEADVVSAGYRVGKTAPATLVALYEQVVGPYPAPASRRTWIVLRADPERTQKSAQRRDAGVAGLARYLVASTTRIADHLSGDGIDARCSRSFDDVDRATEISFERETWSAIKGRSTFTTAYSAPGGPDVWWSARADHTITRTRISPGRAPSSTVLLTTLANPATPRGFSCLFGGQRAAWQGSSPVSDKHYELPIGSAGVLVGETADRYPVYMPFDDVDVSINLGDARLFTQFVVRSAAAGAAVTLGSQFREFAGFVNGRVDKVAKVAWPNATTYLTPHPGVGRVVLRHNFIDTPRHRQLPIRLINPREENRYQMALEQ
;
A
#
# COMPACT_ATOMS: atom_id res chain seq x y z
N MET A 1 6.97 9.56 28.85
CA MET A 1 6.13 10.73 28.59
C MET A 1 5.91 11.05 27.10
N LYS A 2 6.95 11.13 26.23
CA LYS A 2 6.77 11.43 24.80
C LYS A 2 5.83 10.47 24.02
N ALA A 3 5.83 9.17 24.35
CA ALA A 3 4.94 8.18 23.72
C ALA A 3 3.45 8.32 24.12
N LEU A 4 3.16 8.89 25.31
CA LEU A 4 1.78 9.12 25.77
C LEU A 4 1.18 10.36 25.12
N ILE A 5 1.98 11.42 24.92
CA ILE A 5 1.52 12.66 24.30
C ILE A 5 1.12 12.44 22.83
N GLY A 6 1.82 11.57 22.09
CA GLY A 6 1.48 11.23 20.70
C GLY A 6 0.17 10.45 20.52
N LEU A 7 -0.45 9.94 21.58
CA LEU A 7 -1.76 9.27 21.53
C LEU A 7 -2.92 10.28 21.54
N PHE A 8 -2.68 11.50 22.01
CA PHE A 8 -3.69 12.53 22.15
C PHE A 8 -3.51 13.58 21.05
N GLY A 9 -4.60 13.91 20.37
CA GLY A 9 -4.63 14.99 19.38
C GLY A 9 -5.85 15.89 19.60
N LEU A 10 -5.81 17.11 19.09
CA LEU A 10 -6.97 18.01 19.10
C LEU A 10 -7.60 18.00 17.71
N ARG A 11 -8.90 17.73 17.62
CA ARG A 11 -9.69 17.95 16.40
C ARG A 11 -10.81 18.91 16.73
N PHE A 12 -10.91 19.99 15.97
CA PHE A 12 -12.03 20.91 16.03
C PHE A 12 -13.02 20.58 14.91
N THR A 13 -14.30 20.40 15.24
CA THR A 13 -15.36 20.30 14.22
C THR A 13 -16.50 21.20 14.65
N THR A 14 -17.11 21.89 13.70
CA THR A 14 -18.26 22.78 13.90
C THR A 14 -19.37 22.14 14.73
N GLY A 15 -19.79 20.91 14.42
CA GLY A 15 -20.90 20.26 15.14
C GLY A 15 -20.63 20.02 16.64
N HIS A 16 -19.46 19.48 16.99
CA HIS A 16 -19.12 19.24 18.41
C HIS A 16 -18.76 20.53 19.15
N ALA A 17 -18.22 21.54 18.44
CA ALA A 17 -18.00 22.86 19.01
C ALA A 17 -19.31 23.57 19.34
N ILE A 18 -20.34 23.43 18.49
CA ILE A 18 -21.69 23.94 18.76
C ILE A 18 -22.28 23.24 20.00
N TRP A 19 -22.21 21.92 20.07
CA TRP A 19 -22.70 21.18 21.25
C TRP A 19 -21.95 21.58 22.52
N ALA A 20 -20.63 21.73 22.48
CA ALA A 20 -19.86 22.21 23.63
C ALA A 20 -20.24 23.65 24.00
N ALA A 21 -20.42 24.54 23.02
CA ALA A 21 -20.82 25.92 23.23
C ALA A 21 -22.23 26.05 23.85
N VAL A 22 -23.11 25.06 23.66
CA VAL A 22 -24.44 25.02 24.28
C VAL A 22 -24.42 24.32 25.64
N LEU A 23 -23.77 23.16 25.74
CA LEU A 23 -23.80 22.32 26.94
C LEU A 23 -22.97 22.88 28.09
N VAL A 24 -21.86 23.56 27.81
CA VAL A 24 -20.99 24.14 28.84
C VAL A 24 -21.69 25.27 29.59
N PRO A 25 -22.29 26.29 28.93
CA PRO A 25 -23.08 27.31 29.62
C PRO A 25 -24.31 26.73 30.31
N ALA A 26 -25.00 25.77 29.70
CA ALA A 26 -26.17 25.13 30.30
C ALA A 26 -25.82 24.39 31.60
N CYS A 27 -24.70 23.65 31.62
CA CYS A 27 -24.21 23.01 32.85
C CYS A 27 -23.90 24.06 33.93
N LEU A 28 -23.20 25.14 33.58
CA LEU A 28 -22.88 26.20 34.53
C LEU A 28 -24.14 26.82 35.14
N VAL A 29 -25.15 27.13 34.32
CA VAL A 29 -26.43 27.73 34.78
C VAL A 29 -27.24 26.79 35.68
N VAL A 30 -27.22 25.48 35.40
CA VAL A 30 -27.92 24.50 36.25
C VAL A 30 -27.24 24.34 37.59
N PHE A 31 -25.91 24.22 37.60
CA PHE A 31 -25.15 23.99 38.84
C PHE A 31 -24.94 25.25 39.69
N THR A 32 -25.05 26.46 39.11
CA THR A 32 -25.11 27.71 39.89
C THR A 32 -26.42 27.82 40.69
N ARG A 33 -27.54 27.30 40.18
CA ARG A 33 -28.81 27.27 40.92
C ARG A 33 -28.82 26.28 42.10
N LEU A 34 -27.85 25.36 42.15
CA LEU A 34 -27.72 24.31 43.16
C LEU A 34 -26.56 24.58 44.14
N ASP A 35 -25.94 25.77 44.10
CA ASP A 35 -24.74 26.13 44.87
C ASP A 35 -23.52 25.19 44.67
N LEU A 36 -23.48 24.47 43.54
CA LEU A 36 -22.45 23.50 43.18
C LEU A 36 -21.62 23.97 41.99
N THR A 37 -21.23 25.24 41.98
CA THR A 37 -20.55 25.90 40.85
C THR A 37 -19.24 25.20 40.45
N TRP A 38 -18.49 24.65 41.40
CA TRP A 38 -17.27 23.88 41.14
C TRP A 38 -17.55 22.61 40.34
N VAL A 39 -18.69 21.93 40.59
CA VAL A 39 -19.12 20.74 39.84
C VAL A 39 -19.47 21.12 38.41
N GLY A 40 -20.22 22.21 38.24
CA GLY A 40 -20.59 22.73 36.92
C GLY A 40 -19.37 23.14 36.08
N ALA A 41 -18.41 23.84 36.69
CA ALA A 41 -17.17 24.20 36.02
C ALA A 41 -16.34 22.97 35.63
N THR A 42 -16.22 21.99 36.53
CA THR A 42 -15.48 20.75 36.27
C THR A 42 -16.12 19.94 35.14
N LEU A 43 -17.45 19.75 35.17
CA LEU A 43 -18.19 19.07 34.11
C LEU A 43 -18.13 19.82 32.78
N GLY A 44 -18.21 21.15 32.80
CA GLY A 44 -18.07 21.98 31.60
C GLY A 44 -16.69 21.80 30.95
N VAL A 45 -15.62 21.86 31.74
CA VAL A 45 -14.25 21.63 31.26
C VAL A 45 -14.08 20.20 30.74
N LEU A 46 -14.58 19.18 31.45
CA LEU A 46 -14.54 17.80 31.00
C LEU A 46 -15.33 17.57 29.71
N GLY A 47 -16.50 18.20 29.57
CA GLY A 47 -17.32 18.15 28.35
C GLY A 47 -16.64 18.81 27.16
N ALA A 48 -16.03 19.98 27.36
CA ALA A 48 -15.23 20.67 26.34
C ALA A 48 -14.01 19.83 25.92
N LEU A 49 -13.27 19.26 26.89
CA LEU A 49 -12.16 18.34 26.61
C LEU A 49 -12.64 17.11 25.85
N ALA A 50 -13.73 16.47 26.26
CA ALA A 50 -14.33 15.33 25.57
C ALA A 50 -14.72 15.64 24.11
N ALA A 51 -15.13 16.88 23.82
CA ALA A 51 -15.54 17.31 22.48
C ALA A 51 -14.35 17.54 21.54
N VAL A 52 -13.18 17.93 22.06
CA VAL A 52 -12.02 18.34 21.27
C VAL A 52 -10.91 17.29 21.25
N VAL A 53 -10.70 16.60 22.38
CA VAL A 53 -9.63 15.62 22.54
C VAL A 53 -9.96 14.35 21.77
N THR A 54 -8.99 13.94 20.95
CA THR A 54 -8.98 12.66 20.25
C THR A 54 -7.96 11.74 20.91
N ILE A 55 -8.33 10.47 21.04
CA ILE A 55 -7.47 9.40 21.51
C ILE A 55 -7.25 8.47 20.31
N ARG A 56 -6.00 8.35 19.85
CA ARG A 56 -5.61 7.59 18.64
C ARG A 56 -6.40 8.02 17.39
N GLY A 57 -6.56 9.33 17.21
CA GLY A 57 -7.26 9.92 16.05
C GLY A 57 -8.80 9.86 16.10
N ARG A 58 -9.39 9.21 17.11
CA ARG A 58 -10.85 9.14 17.32
C ARG A 58 -11.28 9.90 18.56
N ARG A 59 -12.45 10.56 18.50
CA ARG A 59 -13.11 11.15 19.67
C ARG A 59 -13.87 10.09 20.47
N LEU A 60 -14.32 10.44 21.68
CA LEU A 60 -15.16 9.56 22.51
C LEU A 60 -16.44 9.09 21.78
N THR A 61 -17.12 10.00 21.07
CA THR A 61 -18.28 9.65 20.23
C THR A 61 -17.92 8.67 19.11
N GLY A 62 -16.74 8.86 18.50
CA GLY A 62 -16.18 7.95 17.51
C GLY A 62 -15.84 6.57 18.07
N TRP A 63 -15.39 6.48 19.33
CA TRP A 63 -15.17 5.21 20.02
C TRP A 63 -16.47 4.46 20.32
N VAL A 64 -17.52 5.17 20.76
CA VAL A 64 -18.86 4.60 20.95
C VAL A 64 -19.42 4.08 19.62
N ALA A 65 -19.34 4.88 18.55
CA ALA A 65 -19.77 4.48 17.21
C ALA A 65 -18.97 3.27 16.69
N ALA A 66 -17.67 3.22 16.95
CA ALA A 66 -16.82 2.08 16.61
C ALA A 66 -17.27 0.80 17.32
N LEU A 67 -17.59 0.88 18.62
CA LEU A 67 -18.08 -0.27 19.39
C LEU A 67 -19.41 -0.80 18.84
N PHE A 68 -20.38 0.07 18.60
CA PHE A 68 -21.68 -0.36 18.06
C PHE A 68 -21.59 -0.89 16.63
N SER A 69 -20.79 -0.23 15.78
CA SER A 69 -20.59 -0.68 14.41
C SER A 69 -19.84 -2.01 14.36
N TRP A 70 -18.82 -2.21 15.19
CA TRP A 70 -18.14 -3.49 15.36
C TRP A 70 -19.10 -4.57 15.86
N ARG A 71 -19.90 -4.31 16.90
CA ARG A 71 -20.87 -5.29 17.42
C ARG A 71 -21.88 -5.75 16.37
N ARG A 72 -22.32 -4.84 15.49
CA ARG A 72 -23.20 -5.18 14.36
C ARG A 72 -22.47 -5.98 13.29
N ARG A 73 -21.27 -5.55 12.89
CA ARG A 73 -20.45 -6.19 11.85
C ARG A 73 -19.92 -7.56 12.26
N HIS A 74 -19.55 -7.74 13.52
CA HIS A 74 -18.97 -8.99 14.02
C HIS A 74 -19.93 -10.17 13.95
N ARG A 75 -21.24 -9.92 13.81
CA ARG A 75 -22.26 -10.96 13.65
C ARG A 75 -22.55 -11.32 12.19
N SER A 76 -21.97 -10.60 11.22
CA SER A 76 -22.19 -10.79 9.78
C SER A 76 -20.87 -11.07 9.07
N ASN A 77 -20.90 -11.95 8.08
CA ASN A 77 -19.77 -12.10 7.17
C ASN A 77 -19.69 -10.88 6.22
N PRO A 78 -18.51 -10.57 5.67
CA PRO A 78 -18.40 -9.55 4.63
C PRO A 78 -19.18 -10.00 3.39
N ASP A 79 -19.91 -9.08 2.76
CA ASP A 79 -20.53 -9.34 1.47
C ASP A 79 -19.46 -9.50 0.40
N LEU A 80 -19.64 -10.49 -0.46
CA LEU A 80 -18.77 -10.70 -1.61
C LEU A 80 -19.06 -9.62 -2.66
N PRO A 81 -18.03 -9.07 -3.34
CA PRO A 81 -18.24 -8.21 -4.49
C PRO A 81 -19.07 -8.93 -5.56
N SER A 82 -19.84 -8.18 -6.35
CA SER A 82 -20.54 -8.76 -7.50
C SER A 82 -19.54 -9.24 -8.55
N GLU A 83 -20.01 -10.13 -9.45
CA GLU A 83 -19.25 -10.44 -10.66
C GLU A 83 -18.94 -9.15 -11.43
N ALA A 84 -17.75 -9.11 -12.02
CA ALA A 84 -17.29 -7.97 -12.80
C ALA A 84 -18.03 -7.96 -14.14
N ALA A 85 -18.58 -6.80 -14.49
CA ALA A 85 -19.12 -6.53 -15.80
C ALA A 85 -18.18 -5.58 -16.54
N VAL A 86 -17.88 -5.88 -17.80
CA VAL A 86 -17.06 -5.00 -18.64
C VAL A 86 -17.99 -4.00 -19.33
N GLY A 87 -17.85 -2.73 -18.98
CA GLY A 87 -18.56 -1.64 -19.64
C GLY A 87 -17.78 -1.15 -20.86
N ALA A 88 -18.47 -0.94 -21.98
CA ALA A 88 -17.92 -0.30 -23.16
C ALA A 88 -18.40 1.16 -23.25
N THR A 89 -17.48 2.11 -23.36
CA THR A 89 -17.79 3.44 -23.92
C THR A 89 -16.90 3.70 -25.13
N VAL A 90 -17.52 3.67 -26.32
CA VAL A 90 -17.25 4.30 -27.64
C VAL A 90 -15.82 4.35 -28.21
N VAL A 91 -14.73 4.20 -27.47
CA VAL A 91 -13.39 4.01 -28.04
C VAL A 91 -13.13 2.51 -28.20
N PRO A 92 -12.89 1.97 -29.41
CA PRO A 92 -12.85 0.52 -29.69
C PRO A 92 -11.72 -0.30 -29.03
N ALA A 93 -11.08 0.16 -27.95
CA ALA A 93 -9.94 -0.52 -27.32
C ALA A 93 -9.94 -0.53 -25.77
N ASP A 94 -10.71 0.34 -25.11
CA ASP A 94 -10.72 0.45 -23.65
C ASP A 94 -11.98 -0.16 -23.04
N HIS A 95 -11.81 -1.42 -22.64
CA HIS A 95 -12.77 -2.16 -21.83
C HIS A 95 -12.51 -1.85 -20.35
N VAL A 96 -13.45 -1.19 -19.68
CA VAL A 96 -13.34 -0.89 -18.24
C VAL A 96 -14.22 -1.86 -17.47
N ALA A 97 -13.61 -2.64 -16.56
CA ALA A 97 -14.38 -3.47 -15.64
C ALA A 97 -15.01 -2.62 -14.53
N VAL A 98 -16.29 -2.89 -14.27
CA VAL A 98 -17.04 -2.33 -13.14
C VAL A 98 -17.67 -3.45 -12.32
N ARG A 99 -17.80 -3.25 -11.01
CA ARG A 99 -18.54 -4.16 -10.13
C ARG A 99 -19.16 -3.41 -8.96
N TRP A 100 -20.14 -4.03 -8.31
CA TRP A 100 -20.64 -3.55 -7.03
C TRP A 100 -19.76 -4.06 -5.89
N GLN A 101 -19.36 -3.14 -5.02
CA GLN A 101 -18.61 -3.45 -3.81
C GLN A 101 -18.99 -2.47 -2.70
N ASP A 102 -19.48 -3.00 -1.58
CA ASP A 102 -19.81 -2.20 -0.38
C ASP A 102 -20.78 -1.03 -0.68
N GLY A 103 -21.84 -1.30 -1.45
CA GLY A 103 -22.85 -0.31 -1.85
C GLY A 103 -22.38 0.72 -2.88
N HIS A 104 -21.15 0.62 -3.39
CA HIS A 104 -20.60 1.50 -4.42
C HIS A 104 -20.43 0.73 -5.72
N LEU A 105 -20.60 1.41 -6.85
CA LEU A 105 -20.09 0.91 -8.11
C LEU A 105 -18.61 1.30 -8.22
N VAL A 106 -17.73 0.33 -8.45
CA VAL A 106 -16.28 0.55 -8.48
C VAL A 106 -15.67 0.18 -9.82
N SER A 107 -14.58 0.86 -10.18
CA SER A 107 -13.73 0.57 -11.35
C SER A 107 -12.25 0.72 -10.95
N VAL A 108 -11.35 0.20 -11.78
CA VAL A 108 -9.92 0.13 -11.45
C VAL A 108 -9.07 0.68 -12.59
N ILE A 109 -8.09 1.49 -12.22
CA ILE A 109 -6.98 1.91 -13.07
C ILE A 109 -5.72 1.27 -12.49
N GLU A 110 -5.04 0.46 -13.29
CA GLU A 110 -3.72 -0.07 -12.94
C GLU A 110 -2.65 0.97 -13.26
N LEU A 111 -1.77 1.24 -12.29
CA LEU A 111 -0.59 2.07 -12.53
C LEU A 111 0.57 1.13 -12.85
N VAL A 112 1.03 1.16 -14.10
CA VAL A 112 2.11 0.32 -14.58
C VAL A 112 3.43 1.02 -14.25
N PRO A 113 4.29 0.41 -13.43
CA PRO A 113 5.56 1.01 -13.08
C PRO A 113 6.48 1.10 -14.29
N ARG A 114 7.28 2.16 -14.33
CA ARG A 114 8.31 2.33 -15.34
C ARG A 114 9.47 1.38 -15.05
N PRO A 115 9.85 0.50 -15.99
CA PRO A 115 10.92 -0.47 -15.75
C PRO A 115 12.25 0.19 -15.36
N PHE A 116 13.00 -0.51 -14.50
CA PHE A 116 14.33 -0.12 -14.02
C PHE A 116 14.38 1.25 -13.34
N THR A 117 13.31 1.73 -12.72
CA THR A 117 13.37 2.96 -11.90
C THR A 117 14.11 2.66 -10.60
N PRO A 118 15.32 3.19 -10.37
CA PRO A 118 16.02 2.93 -9.13
C PRO A 118 15.28 3.56 -7.94
N THR A 119 15.41 2.94 -6.78
CA THR A 119 15.01 3.54 -5.49
C THR A 119 16.25 3.73 -4.63
N VAL A 120 16.52 4.97 -4.22
CA VAL A 120 17.67 5.30 -3.38
C VAL A 120 17.18 5.62 -1.97
N ILE A 121 17.80 5.04 -0.95
CA ILE A 121 17.44 5.29 0.44
C ILE A 121 18.35 6.36 1.03
N VAL A 122 17.80 7.56 1.24
CA VAL A 122 18.53 8.69 1.82
C VAL A 122 17.93 9.01 3.19
N ASN A 123 18.75 8.97 4.24
CA ASN A 123 18.31 9.25 5.62
C ASN A 123 17.06 8.45 6.08
N GLY A 124 16.89 7.22 5.58
CA GLY A 124 15.78 6.34 5.91
C GLY A 124 14.49 6.57 5.10
N GLN A 125 14.53 7.45 4.10
CA GLN A 125 13.41 7.71 3.17
C GLN A 125 13.74 7.16 1.78
N ALA A 126 12.72 6.66 1.08
CA ALA A 126 12.85 6.16 -0.27
C ALA A 126 12.61 7.26 -1.31
N PHE A 127 13.60 7.49 -2.17
CA PHE A 127 13.51 8.38 -3.30
C PHE A 127 13.45 7.57 -4.59
N THR A 128 12.40 7.76 -5.37
CA THR A 128 12.20 7.15 -6.69
C THR A 128 11.43 8.11 -7.58
N ASP A 129 11.71 8.09 -8.88
CA ASP A 129 11.10 9.02 -9.83
C ASP A 129 9.67 8.60 -10.26
N ASP A 130 9.29 7.36 -9.99
CA ASP A 130 8.03 6.77 -10.48
C ASP A 130 6.96 6.76 -9.38
N VAL A 131 6.31 7.91 -9.22
CA VAL A 131 5.34 8.20 -8.14
C VAL A 131 4.03 8.77 -8.69
N VAL A 132 2.94 8.55 -7.96
CA VAL A 132 1.66 9.23 -8.16
C VAL A 132 1.39 10.19 -7.00
N ASP A 133 1.24 11.48 -7.30
CA ASP A 133 0.83 12.47 -6.30
C ASP A 133 -0.69 12.39 -6.09
N THR A 134 -1.09 12.08 -4.85
CA THR A 134 -2.50 12.05 -4.44
C THR A 134 -3.20 13.40 -4.59
N ARG A 135 -2.49 14.53 -4.59
CA ARG A 135 -3.08 15.84 -4.87
C ARG A 135 -3.41 16.02 -6.35
N THR A 136 -2.61 15.45 -7.25
CA THR A 136 -2.93 15.42 -8.68
C THR A 136 -4.19 14.59 -8.93
N VAL A 137 -4.32 13.44 -8.26
CA VAL A 137 -5.55 12.64 -8.32
C VAL A 137 -6.77 13.44 -7.83
N GLU A 138 -6.67 14.16 -6.71
CA GLU A 138 -7.76 15.02 -6.23
C GLU A 138 -8.16 16.09 -7.26
N ARG A 139 -7.18 16.80 -7.85
CA ARG A 139 -7.45 17.81 -8.89
C ARG A 139 -8.15 17.22 -10.11
N LEU A 140 -7.77 16.01 -10.53
CA LEU A 140 -8.41 15.32 -11.64
C LEU A 140 -9.85 14.92 -11.30
N LEU A 141 -10.11 14.45 -10.06
CA LEU A 141 -11.47 14.20 -9.59
C LEU A 141 -12.30 15.48 -9.57
N GLU A 142 -11.76 16.57 -9.02
CA GLU A 142 -12.44 17.88 -8.97
C GLU A 142 -12.82 18.39 -10.37
N ALA A 143 -11.94 18.22 -11.35
CA ALA A 143 -12.15 18.68 -12.72
C ALA A 143 -13.15 17.82 -13.51
N HIS A 144 -13.12 16.50 -13.34
CA HIS A 144 -13.83 15.58 -14.25
C HIS A 144 -14.95 14.78 -13.59
N CYS A 145 -14.88 14.52 -12.30
CA CYS A 145 -15.84 13.70 -11.56
C CYS A 145 -15.91 14.05 -10.05
N PRO A 146 -16.39 15.26 -9.68
CA PRO A 146 -16.30 15.79 -8.32
C PRO A 146 -17.15 15.05 -7.27
N ASP A 147 -18.07 14.20 -7.71
CA ASP A 147 -18.95 13.36 -6.89
C ASP A 147 -18.45 11.91 -6.75
N VAL A 148 -17.31 11.56 -7.35
CA VAL A 148 -16.64 10.25 -7.26
C VAL A 148 -15.47 10.31 -6.27
N GLU A 149 -15.22 9.21 -5.55
CA GLU A 149 -14.05 9.06 -4.69
C GLU A 149 -13.01 8.16 -5.33
N ALA A 150 -11.73 8.32 -4.97
CA ALA A 150 -10.66 7.43 -5.41
C ALA A 150 -9.89 6.85 -4.21
N ASP A 151 -9.66 5.54 -4.22
CA ASP A 151 -8.74 4.87 -3.32
C ASP A 151 -7.44 4.56 -4.10
N VAL A 152 -6.33 5.21 -3.76
CA VAL A 152 -5.00 4.77 -4.25
C VAL A 152 -4.55 3.60 -3.38
N VAL A 153 -4.52 2.41 -3.95
CA VAL A 153 -4.26 1.14 -3.27
C VAL A 153 -2.90 0.62 -3.72
N SER A 154 -1.96 0.46 -2.79
CA SER A 154 -0.70 -0.24 -3.05
C SER A 154 -0.63 -1.50 -2.21
N ALA A 155 -0.20 -2.61 -2.79
CA ALA A 155 -0.07 -3.87 -2.06
C ALA A 155 1.18 -4.63 -2.49
N GLY A 156 1.76 -5.37 -1.55
CA GLY A 156 3.02 -6.05 -1.78
C GLY A 156 3.67 -6.57 -0.52
N TYR A 157 4.97 -6.86 -0.60
CA TYR A 157 5.74 -7.39 0.52
C TYR A 157 7.18 -6.87 0.47
N ARG A 158 7.78 -6.69 1.65
CA ARG A 158 9.17 -6.21 1.74
C ARG A 158 10.18 -7.30 1.50
N VAL A 159 9.84 -8.50 1.96
CA VAL A 159 10.59 -9.74 1.79
C VAL A 159 9.59 -10.83 1.43
N GLY A 160 10.04 -11.80 0.65
CA GLY A 160 9.17 -12.80 0.02
C GLY A 160 8.86 -14.00 0.89
N LYS A 161 7.65 -14.54 0.71
CA LYS A 161 7.17 -15.75 1.41
C LYS A 161 7.73 -17.07 0.86
N THR A 162 8.31 -17.05 -0.34
CA THR A 162 8.77 -18.26 -1.06
C THR A 162 10.15 -18.74 -0.60
N ALA A 163 10.93 -17.89 0.07
CA ALA A 163 12.25 -18.21 0.58
C ALA A 163 12.21 -18.87 1.97
N PRO A 164 13.22 -19.68 2.34
CA PRO A 164 13.36 -20.20 3.69
C PRO A 164 13.38 -19.08 4.74
N ALA A 165 12.73 -19.30 5.88
CA ALA A 165 12.63 -18.28 6.95
C ALA A 165 14.00 -17.77 7.43
N THR A 166 15.03 -18.63 7.43
CA THR A 166 16.41 -18.26 7.77
C THR A 166 17.06 -17.32 6.76
N LEU A 167 16.69 -17.42 5.48
CA LEU A 167 17.15 -16.52 4.42
C LEU A 167 16.39 -15.19 4.50
N VAL A 168 15.07 -15.24 4.68
CA VAL A 168 14.23 -14.04 4.87
C VAL A 168 14.72 -13.22 6.05
N ALA A 169 14.93 -13.84 7.22
CA ALA A 169 15.40 -13.16 8.42
C ALA A 169 16.78 -12.51 8.24
N LEU A 170 17.67 -13.16 7.48
CA LEU A 170 18.99 -12.62 7.15
C LEU A 170 18.87 -11.39 6.24
N TYR A 171 18.06 -11.49 5.18
CA TYR A 171 17.86 -10.38 4.26
C TYR A 171 17.14 -9.21 4.91
N GLU A 172 16.20 -9.45 5.84
CA GLU A 172 15.60 -8.39 6.66
C GLU A 172 16.64 -7.63 7.50
N GLN A 173 17.73 -8.28 7.94
CA GLN A 173 18.83 -7.60 8.64
C GLN A 173 19.64 -6.71 7.69
N VAL A 174 19.86 -7.18 6.45
CA VAL A 174 20.58 -6.42 5.40
C VAL A 174 19.78 -5.19 4.96
N VAL A 175 18.48 -5.37 4.66
CA VAL A 175 17.59 -4.27 4.26
C VAL A 175 17.26 -3.34 5.43
N GLY A 176 17.32 -3.84 6.67
CA GLY A 176 17.02 -3.06 7.84
C GLY A 176 15.59 -2.49 7.81
N PRO A 177 15.32 -1.34 8.46
CA PRO A 177 14.01 -0.70 8.49
C PRO A 177 13.74 0.19 7.27
N TYR A 178 14.41 -0.01 6.13
CA TYR A 178 14.22 0.86 4.98
C TYR A 178 12.88 0.60 4.27
N PRO A 179 12.20 1.65 3.76
CA PRO A 179 10.94 1.54 3.01
C PRO A 179 11.15 1.05 1.57
N ALA A 180 11.85 -0.07 1.41
CA ALA A 180 12.20 -0.67 0.14
C ALA A 180 11.46 -1.99 -0.06
N PRO A 181 10.19 -1.98 -0.56
CA PRO A 181 9.49 -3.23 -0.83
C PRO A 181 10.10 -3.98 -2.00
N ALA A 182 10.33 -5.28 -1.80
CA ALA A 182 10.78 -6.20 -2.83
C ALA A 182 9.79 -6.31 -3.99
N SER A 183 8.50 -6.35 -3.70
CA SER A 183 7.44 -6.27 -4.70
C SER A 183 6.31 -5.37 -4.22
N ARG A 184 5.83 -4.51 -5.10
CA ARG A 184 4.71 -3.60 -4.86
C ARG A 184 4.02 -3.29 -6.18
N ARG A 185 2.69 -3.35 -6.16
CA ARG A 185 1.84 -2.89 -7.26
C ARG A 185 0.84 -1.88 -6.72
N THR A 186 0.46 -0.94 -7.57
CA THR A 186 -0.41 0.17 -7.21
C THR A 186 -1.55 0.33 -8.21
N TRP A 187 -2.75 0.57 -7.69
CA TRP A 187 -3.96 0.82 -8.45
C TRP A 187 -4.66 2.06 -7.93
N ILE A 188 -5.49 2.67 -8.77
CA ILE A 188 -6.48 3.66 -8.37
C ILE A 188 -7.86 3.03 -8.54
N VAL A 189 -8.59 2.86 -7.44
CA VAL A 189 -9.95 2.33 -7.45
C VAL A 189 -10.92 3.50 -7.36
N LEU A 190 -11.66 3.77 -8.42
CA LEU A 190 -12.71 4.78 -8.40
C LEU A 190 -13.99 4.20 -7.80
N ARG A 191 -14.69 4.99 -7.00
CA ARG A 191 -15.87 4.58 -6.24
C ARG A 191 -17.00 5.59 -6.45
N ALA A 192 -18.08 5.13 -7.08
CA ALA A 192 -19.28 5.91 -7.29
C ALA A 192 -20.36 5.47 -6.29
N ASP A 193 -20.72 6.38 -5.39
CA ASP A 193 -21.91 6.26 -4.54
C ASP A 193 -23.15 6.62 -5.37
N PRO A 194 -24.14 5.71 -5.52
CA PRO A 194 -25.33 5.96 -6.34
C PRO A 194 -26.11 7.22 -5.94
N GLU A 195 -26.15 7.56 -4.66
CA GLU A 195 -26.88 8.73 -4.16
C GLU A 195 -26.14 10.03 -4.51
N ARG A 196 -24.82 10.05 -4.29
CA ARG A 196 -24.00 11.24 -4.56
C ARG A 196 -23.85 11.52 -6.05
N THR A 197 -23.71 10.46 -6.85
CA THR A 197 -23.43 10.55 -8.29
C THR A 197 -24.70 10.59 -9.15
N GLN A 198 -25.88 10.54 -8.53
CA GLN A 198 -27.18 10.48 -9.22
C GLN A 198 -27.34 11.54 -10.31
N LYS A 199 -27.02 12.82 -10.01
CA LYS A 199 -27.17 13.93 -10.95
C LYS A 199 -26.26 13.79 -12.17
N SER A 200 -25.03 13.32 -11.98
CA SER A 200 -24.05 13.12 -13.06
C SER A 200 -24.37 11.88 -13.89
N ALA A 201 -24.86 10.82 -13.24
CA ALA A 201 -25.30 9.58 -13.88
C ALA A 201 -26.52 9.79 -14.78
N GLN A 202 -27.54 10.50 -14.30
CA GLN A 202 -28.79 10.76 -15.04
C GLN A 202 -28.59 11.53 -16.35
N ARG A 203 -27.51 12.29 -16.50
CA ARG A 203 -27.16 12.98 -17.76
C ARG A 203 -26.70 12.01 -18.87
N ARG A 204 -26.42 10.75 -18.53
CA ARG A 204 -25.83 9.75 -19.45
C ARG A 204 -26.78 8.62 -19.79
N ASP A 205 -27.53 8.14 -18.80
CA ASP A 205 -28.63 7.18 -18.97
C ASP A 205 -29.48 7.10 -17.69
N ALA A 206 -30.59 6.36 -17.74
CA ALA A 206 -31.43 6.09 -16.58
C ALA A 206 -30.85 4.97 -15.69
N GLY A 207 -31.08 5.10 -14.37
CA GLY A 207 -30.75 4.06 -13.39
C GLY A 207 -29.28 3.65 -13.36
N VAL A 208 -29.04 2.34 -13.18
CA VAL A 208 -27.70 1.75 -13.02
C VAL A 208 -26.86 1.91 -14.29
N ALA A 209 -27.48 1.90 -15.47
CA ALA A 209 -26.78 2.09 -16.74
C ALA A 209 -26.11 3.48 -16.81
N GLY A 210 -26.79 4.52 -16.31
CA GLY A 210 -26.25 5.88 -16.25
C GLY A 210 -25.05 5.99 -15.31
N LEU A 211 -25.14 5.31 -14.16
CA LEU A 211 -24.05 5.22 -13.18
C LEU A 211 -22.83 4.51 -13.76
N ALA A 212 -23.04 3.36 -14.42
CA ALA A 212 -21.96 2.61 -15.06
C ALA A 212 -21.28 3.41 -16.17
N ARG A 213 -22.06 4.03 -17.07
CA ARG A 213 -21.51 4.91 -18.12
C ARG A 213 -20.76 6.10 -17.53
N TYR A 214 -21.24 6.66 -16.43
CA TYR A 214 -20.53 7.72 -15.76
C TYR A 214 -19.18 7.25 -15.23
N LEU A 215 -19.17 6.17 -14.46
CA LEU A 215 -17.95 5.66 -13.85
C LEU A 215 -16.93 5.21 -14.90
N VAL A 216 -17.35 4.50 -15.94
CA VAL A 216 -16.48 4.09 -17.07
C VAL A 216 -15.87 5.33 -17.73
N ALA A 217 -16.69 6.32 -18.10
CA ALA A 217 -16.21 7.55 -18.74
C ALA A 217 -15.34 8.42 -17.81
N SER A 218 -15.49 8.33 -16.49
CA SER A 218 -14.59 8.97 -15.53
C SER A 218 -13.28 8.22 -15.44
N THR A 219 -13.31 6.89 -15.39
CA THR A 219 -12.13 6.02 -15.33
C THR A 219 -11.19 6.26 -16.50
N THR A 220 -11.73 6.23 -17.74
CA THR A 220 -10.95 6.49 -18.95
C THR A 220 -10.32 7.88 -18.93
N ARG A 221 -11.08 8.94 -18.58
CA ARG A 221 -10.52 10.30 -18.50
C ARG A 221 -9.40 10.43 -17.48
N ILE A 222 -9.58 9.86 -16.29
CA ILE A 222 -8.54 9.91 -15.25
C ILE A 222 -7.28 9.18 -15.72
N ALA A 223 -7.43 7.99 -16.33
CA ALA A 223 -6.31 7.22 -16.88
C ALA A 223 -5.59 7.96 -18.01
N ASP A 224 -6.32 8.58 -18.94
CA ASP A 224 -5.78 9.36 -20.06
C ASP A 224 -4.99 10.58 -19.55
N HIS A 225 -5.54 11.31 -18.58
CA HIS A 225 -4.85 12.48 -18.01
C HIS A 225 -3.59 12.08 -17.24
N LEU A 226 -3.64 11.00 -16.44
CA LEU A 226 -2.44 10.48 -15.77
C LEU A 226 -1.37 10.04 -16.78
N SER A 227 -1.79 9.37 -17.86
CA SER A 227 -0.89 8.98 -18.96
C SER A 227 -0.29 10.18 -19.69
N GLY A 228 -1.08 11.23 -19.90
CA GLY A 228 -0.61 12.51 -20.44
C GLY A 228 0.43 13.20 -19.56
N ASP A 229 0.33 13.03 -18.24
CA ASP A 229 1.31 13.52 -17.24
C ASP A 229 2.51 12.56 -17.08
N GLY A 230 2.58 11.49 -17.89
CA GLY A 230 3.67 10.53 -17.94
C GLY A 230 3.53 9.33 -17.01
N ILE A 231 2.44 9.21 -16.24
CA ILE A 231 2.17 8.03 -15.40
C ILE A 231 1.45 6.99 -16.27
N ASP A 232 2.08 5.84 -16.55
CA ASP A 232 1.43 4.78 -17.35
C ASP A 232 0.23 4.21 -16.57
N ALA A 233 -0.96 4.69 -16.92
CA ALA A 233 -2.20 4.41 -16.22
C ALA A 233 -3.17 3.72 -17.17
N ARG A 234 -3.51 2.46 -16.89
CA ARG A 234 -4.30 1.60 -17.78
C ARG A 234 -5.62 1.25 -17.14
N CYS A 235 -6.71 1.44 -17.88
CA CYS A 235 -8.02 0.98 -17.43
C CYS A 235 -8.01 -0.56 -17.31
N SER A 236 -8.38 -1.07 -16.13
CA SER A 236 -8.38 -2.52 -15.92
C SER A 236 -9.59 -3.18 -16.55
N ARG A 237 -9.36 -4.35 -17.16
CA ARG A 237 -10.38 -5.23 -17.76
C ARG A 237 -10.91 -6.28 -16.77
N SER A 238 -10.29 -6.40 -15.61
CA SER A 238 -10.68 -7.34 -14.54
C SER A 238 -10.32 -6.79 -13.16
N PHE A 239 -10.87 -7.38 -12.11
CA PHE A 239 -10.48 -7.13 -10.72
C PHE A 239 -9.48 -8.16 -10.18
N ASP A 240 -9.13 -9.19 -10.96
CA ASP A 240 -8.34 -10.33 -10.48
C ASP A 240 -6.99 -9.93 -9.85
N ASP A 241 -6.26 -9.00 -10.47
CA ASP A 241 -4.93 -8.61 -9.98
C ASP A 241 -5.01 -7.77 -8.71
N VAL A 242 -5.97 -6.84 -8.61
CA VAL A 242 -6.19 -6.06 -7.39
C VAL A 242 -6.75 -6.93 -6.26
N ASP A 243 -7.61 -7.90 -6.57
CA ASP A 243 -8.17 -8.83 -5.60
C ASP A 243 -7.07 -9.76 -5.08
N ARG A 244 -6.28 -10.38 -5.97
CA ARG A 244 -5.14 -11.24 -5.59
C ARG A 244 -4.12 -10.47 -4.75
N ALA A 245 -3.84 -9.22 -5.10
CA ALA A 245 -2.87 -8.40 -4.39
C ALA A 245 -3.39 -7.86 -3.05
N THR A 246 -4.70 -7.76 -2.86
CA THR A 246 -5.29 -7.27 -1.60
C THR A 246 -6.01 -8.36 -0.79
N GLU A 247 -5.86 -9.61 -1.20
CA GLU A 247 -6.46 -10.76 -0.56
C GLU A 247 -5.89 -10.95 0.85
N ILE A 248 -6.79 -11.13 1.81
CA ILE A 248 -6.43 -11.49 3.18
C ILE A 248 -7.25 -12.70 3.61
N SER A 249 -6.63 -13.58 4.39
CA SER A 249 -7.37 -14.66 5.02
C SER A 249 -8.31 -14.09 6.08
N PHE A 250 -9.61 -14.27 5.88
CA PHE A 250 -10.65 -13.80 6.79
C PHE A 250 -11.41 -14.99 7.40
N GLU A 251 -11.29 -15.18 8.71
CA GLU A 251 -12.18 -16.06 9.48
C GLU A 251 -13.07 -15.24 10.40
N ARG A 252 -12.51 -14.25 11.10
CA ARG A 252 -13.26 -13.35 11.96
C ARG A 252 -12.56 -12.03 12.20
N GLU A 253 -13.34 -10.97 12.36
CA GLU A 253 -12.87 -9.68 12.87
C GLU A 253 -12.84 -9.69 14.40
N THR A 254 -11.71 -9.37 15.02
CA THR A 254 -11.64 -9.04 16.45
C THR A 254 -11.53 -7.52 16.64
N TRP A 255 -11.55 -7.06 17.90
CA TRP A 255 -11.43 -5.63 18.19
C TRP A 255 -10.15 -5.01 17.64
N SER A 256 -9.05 -5.75 17.55
CA SER A 256 -7.73 -5.22 17.18
C SER A 256 -7.12 -5.82 15.92
N ALA A 257 -7.70 -6.87 15.36
CA ALA A 257 -7.15 -7.56 14.19
C ALA A 257 -8.21 -8.40 13.47
N ILE A 258 -8.01 -8.70 12.19
CA ILE A 258 -8.68 -9.76 11.45
C ILE A 258 -7.86 -11.03 11.63
N LYS A 259 -8.49 -12.10 12.13
CA LYS A 259 -7.89 -13.43 12.21
C LYS A 259 -8.20 -14.19 10.93
N GLY A 260 -7.16 -14.67 10.25
CA GLY A 260 -7.23 -15.65 9.18
C GLY A 260 -6.79 -17.03 9.67
N ARG A 261 -6.68 -17.99 8.74
CA ARG A 261 -6.36 -19.41 9.06
C ARG A 261 -5.02 -19.58 9.79
N SER A 262 -4.01 -18.84 9.36
CA SER A 262 -2.65 -18.90 9.91
C SER A 262 -1.96 -17.54 9.97
N THR A 263 -2.73 -16.47 9.79
CA THR A 263 -2.23 -15.09 9.68
C THR A 263 -3.13 -14.13 10.44
N PHE A 264 -2.55 -13.04 10.92
CA PHE A 264 -3.25 -11.94 11.54
C PHE A 264 -3.07 -10.69 10.69
N THR A 265 -4.16 -10.06 10.28
CA THR A 265 -4.11 -8.78 9.56
C THR A 265 -4.62 -7.68 10.45
N THR A 266 -3.80 -6.66 10.72
CA THR A 266 -4.22 -5.50 11.51
C THR A 266 -4.20 -4.24 10.66
N ALA A 267 -5.28 -3.48 10.74
CA ALA A 267 -5.42 -2.16 10.18
C ALA A 267 -4.96 -1.08 11.16
N TYR A 268 -4.15 -0.17 10.64
CA TYR A 268 -3.56 0.96 11.34
C TYR A 268 -3.80 2.26 10.58
N SER A 269 -3.71 3.36 11.31
CA SER A 269 -3.40 4.68 10.77
C SER A 269 -1.97 5.02 11.17
N ALA A 270 -1.18 5.51 10.22
CA ALA A 270 0.23 5.86 10.45
C ALA A 270 0.52 7.18 9.75
N PRO A 271 0.54 8.32 10.46
CA PRO A 271 0.97 9.58 9.89
C PRO A 271 2.45 9.48 9.56
N GLY A 272 2.84 9.73 8.31
CA GLY A 272 4.22 9.57 7.88
C GLY A 272 4.41 9.12 6.44
N GLY A 273 3.34 8.68 5.77
CA GLY A 273 3.38 8.35 4.36
C GLY A 273 4.11 7.04 4.05
N PRO A 274 4.41 6.79 2.77
CA PRO A 274 4.93 5.50 2.31
C PRO A 274 6.23 5.08 3.01
N ASP A 275 7.08 6.02 3.42
CA ASP A 275 8.32 5.71 4.15
C ASP A 275 8.06 5.04 5.50
N VAL A 276 7.01 5.46 6.22
CA VAL A 276 6.61 4.82 7.48
C VAL A 276 5.85 3.53 7.21
N TRP A 277 5.01 3.50 6.17
CA TRP A 277 4.15 2.35 5.87
C TRP A 277 4.96 1.14 5.44
N TRP A 278 5.96 1.33 4.58
CA TRP A 278 6.77 0.27 3.98
C TRP A 278 8.02 -0.10 4.79
N SER A 279 8.38 0.67 5.82
CA SER A 279 9.45 0.33 6.78
C SER A 279 9.01 -0.67 7.85
N ALA A 280 7.70 -0.76 8.12
CA ALA A 280 7.15 -1.74 9.05
C ALA A 280 7.40 -3.17 8.56
N ARG A 281 7.77 -4.07 9.48
CA ARG A 281 7.95 -5.50 9.16
C ARG A 281 6.58 -6.18 9.10
N ALA A 282 6.28 -6.80 7.97
CA ALA A 282 5.07 -7.57 7.73
C ALA A 282 5.32 -8.56 6.59
N ASP A 283 4.60 -9.68 6.62
CA ASP A 283 4.60 -10.68 5.56
C ASP A 283 3.84 -10.19 4.32
N HIS A 284 2.91 -9.25 4.52
CA HIS A 284 2.19 -8.56 3.46
C HIS A 284 1.71 -7.19 3.96
N THR A 285 1.82 -6.18 3.11
CA THR A 285 1.42 -4.81 3.40
C THR A 285 0.45 -4.34 2.33
N ILE A 286 -0.69 -3.78 2.76
CA ILE A 286 -1.66 -3.10 1.89
C ILE A 286 -1.82 -1.68 2.42
N THR A 287 -1.61 -0.68 1.58
CA THR A 287 -1.85 0.72 1.90
C THR A 287 -3.00 1.24 1.04
N ARG A 288 -3.92 1.99 1.63
CA ARG A 288 -4.99 2.68 0.89
C ARG A 288 -5.01 4.14 1.28
N THR A 289 -5.01 5.02 0.30
CA THR A 289 -5.24 6.45 0.49
C THR A 289 -6.52 6.86 -0.21
N ARG A 290 -7.58 7.12 0.56
CA ARG A 290 -8.86 7.62 0.04
C ARG A 290 -8.79 9.11 -0.17
N ILE A 291 -9.20 9.52 -1.36
CA ILE A 291 -9.22 10.89 -1.85
C ILE A 291 -10.65 11.22 -2.26
N SER A 292 -11.17 12.31 -1.70
CA SER A 292 -12.49 12.83 -2.05
C SER A 292 -12.34 14.34 -2.26
N PRO A 293 -12.81 14.90 -3.39
CA PRO A 293 -12.77 16.33 -3.69
C PRO A 293 -13.18 17.22 -2.50
N GLY A 294 -12.35 18.22 -2.19
CA GLY A 294 -12.61 19.18 -1.12
C GLY A 294 -12.58 18.62 0.31
N ARG A 295 -12.02 17.42 0.52
CA ARG A 295 -11.86 16.81 1.85
C ARG A 295 -10.44 16.32 2.04
N ALA A 296 -9.91 16.50 3.25
CA ALA A 296 -8.61 15.93 3.61
C ALA A 296 -8.62 14.40 3.37
N PRO A 297 -7.57 13.84 2.74
CA PRO A 297 -7.50 12.43 2.43
C PRO A 297 -7.48 11.60 3.71
N SER A 298 -7.66 10.29 3.58
CA SER A 298 -7.54 9.37 4.70
C SER A 298 -6.73 8.16 4.31
N SER A 299 -5.83 7.71 5.18
CA SER A 299 -4.97 6.56 4.93
C SER A 299 -5.29 5.38 5.85
N THR A 300 -5.18 4.17 5.31
CA THR A 300 -5.14 2.93 6.08
C THR A 300 -3.93 2.10 5.66
N VAL A 301 -3.29 1.48 6.64
CA VAL A 301 -2.22 0.52 6.40
C VAL A 301 -2.61 -0.78 7.07
N LEU A 302 -2.73 -1.85 6.27
CA LEU A 302 -2.95 -3.20 6.75
C LEU A 302 -1.63 -3.94 6.71
N LEU A 303 -1.24 -4.49 7.87
CA LEU A 303 -0.07 -5.33 8.00
C LEU A 303 -0.53 -6.74 8.35
N THR A 304 -0.14 -7.71 7.52
CA THR A 304 -0.37 -9.13 7.77
C THR A 304 0.89 -9.76 8.34
N THR A 305 0.75 -10.47 9.45
CA THR A 305 1.83 -11.18 10.13
C THR A 305 1.43 -12.61 10.47
N LEU A 306 2.39 -13.55 10.49
CA LEU A 306 2.18 -14.92 10.98
C LEU A 306 1.90 -14.98 12.49
N ALA A 307 2.54 -14.10 13.27
CA ALA A 307 2.37 -14.01 14.71
C ALA A 307 1.35 -12.92 15.10
N ASN A 308 0.93 -12.91 16.36
CA ASN A 308 0.05 -11.89 16.90
C ASN A 308 0.70 -10.50 16.77
N PRO A 309 0.05 -9.53 16.11
CA PRO A 309 0.72 -8.32 15.66
C PRO A 309 1.04 -7.38 16.82
N ALA A 310 2.32 -6.99 16.92
CA ALA A 310 2.75 -5.86 17.72
C ALA A 310 2.51 -4.56 16.94
N THR A 311 2.10 -3.49 17.61
CA THR A 311 1.92 -2.18 16.94
C THR A 311 3.29 -1.58 16.62
N PRO A 312 3.63 -1.34 15.34
CA PRO A 312 4.91 -0.74 14.99
C PRO A 312 5.01 0.71 15.49
N ARG A 313 6.24 1.23 15.58
CA ARG A 313 6.46 2.64 15.97
C ARG A 313 5.86 3.57 14.92
N GLY A 314 5.11 4.58 15.35
CA GLY A 314 4.42 5.52 14.46
C GLY A 314 3.04 5.06 14.00
N PHE A 315 2.60 3.85 14.38
CA PHE A 315 1.31 3.31 13.99
C PHE A 315 0.29 3.40 15.14
N SER A 316 -0.96 3.64 14.80
CA SER A 316 -2.11 3.60 15.70
C SER A 316 -3.14 2.60 15.18
N CYS A 317 -3.37 1.53 15.92
CA CYS A 317 -4.34 0.50 15.52
C CYS A 317 -5.77 1.07 15.44
N LEU A 318 -6.48 0.72 14.37
CA LEU A 318 -7.86 1.13 14.10
C LEU A 318 -8.86 0.19 14.80
N PHE A 319 -8.85 0.20 16.13
CA PHE A 319 -9.67 -0.67 16.95
C PHE A 319 -11.18 -0.64 16.57
N GLY A 320 -11.82 -1.80 16.46
CA GLY A 320 -13.23 -1.96 16.10
C GLY A 320 -13.60 -1.62 14.65
N GLY A 321 -12.63 -1.24 13.83
CA GLY A 321 -12.84 -0.85 12.43
C GLY A 321 -11.94 -1.59 11.46
N GLN A 322 -11.54 -2.82 11.78
CA GLN A 322 -10.56 -3.57 10.98
C GLN A 322 -11.14 -3.91 9.61
N ARG A 323 -12.38 -4.41 9.57
CA ARG A 323 -13.10 -4.70 8.32
C ARG A 323 -13.36 -3.44 7.49
N ALA A 324 -13.81 -2.37 8.15
CA ALA A 324 -14.05 -1.09 7.47
C ALA A 324 -12.76 -0.51 6.88
N ALA A 325 -11.64 -0.61 7.60
CA ALA A 325 -10.34 -0.13 7.12
C ALA A 325 -9.78 -0.98 5.96
N TRP A 326 -10.05 -2.29 5.95
CA TRP A 326 -9.75 -3.15 4.79
C TRP A 326 -10.51 -2.69 3.53
N GLN A 327 -11.75 -2.21 3.70
CA GLN A 327 -12.54 -1.61 2.62
C GLN A 327 -12.17 -0.14 2.31
N GLY A 328 -11.09 0.37 2.90
CA GLY A 328 -10.57 1.74 2.69
C GLY A 328 -11.21 2.83 3.56
N SER A 329 -12.14 2.48 4.46
CA SER A 329 -12.81 3.45 5.33
C SER A 329 -11.99 3.71 6.60
N SER A 330 -11.42 4.91 6.70
CA SER A 330 -10.67 5.38 7.88
C SER A 330 -11.37 6.55 8.57
N PRO A 331 -11.46 6.55 9.91
CA PRO A 331 -11.96 7.72 10.66
C PRO A 331 -10.88 8.79 10.89
N VAL A 332 -9.63 8.51 10.51
CA VAL A 332 -8.48 9.40 10.73
C VAL A 332 -8.14 10.06 9.40
N SER A 333 -8.17 11.40 9.39
CA SER A 333 -7.72 12.17 8.23
C SER A 333 -6.20 12.19 8.20
N ASP A 334 -5.65 12.34 7.02
CA ASP A 334 -4.24 12.42 6.72
C ASP A 334 -3.99 13.60 5.76
N LYS A 335 -2.78 13.67 5.22
CA LYS A 335 -2.38 14.61 4.17
C LYS A 335 -2.13 13.88 2.85
N HIS A 336 -1.95 14.66 1.80
CA HIS A 336 -1.49 14.14 0.51
C HIS A 336 -0.04 13.67 0.59
N TYR A 337 0.24 12.61 -0.16
CA TYR A 337 1.56 12.03 -0.34
C TYR A 337 1.83 11.78 -1.83
N GLU A 338 3.12 11.71 -2.16
CA GLU A 338 3.61 11.04 -3.37
C GLU A 338 3.74 9.55 -3.06
N LEU A 339 3.06 8.72 -3.84
CA LEU A 339 3.01 7.28 -3.63
C LEU A 339 3.80 6.59 -4.74
N PRO A 340 4.88 5.87 -4.42
CA PRO A 340 5.61 5.08 -5.41
C PRO A 340 4.72 4.03 -6.08
N ILE A 341 4.81 3.93 -7.41
CA ILE A 341 3.95 3.05 -8.21
C ILE A 341 4.42 1.60 -8.11
N GLY A 342 5.69 1.35 -8.44
CA GLY A 342 6.30 0.01 -8.52
C GLY A 342 7.06 -0.41 -7.28
N SER A 343 7.73 -1.56 -7.36
CA SER A 343 8.62 -2.06 -6.30
C SER A 343 9.88 -1.19 -6.16
N ALA A 344 10.54 -1.26 -5.00
CA ALA A 344 11.94 -0.82 -4.91
C ALA A 344 12.85 -1.89 -5.52
N GLY A 345 12.46 -3.16 -5.37
CA GLY A 345 13.14 -4.32 -5.94
C GLY A 345 14.27 -4.84 -5.05
N VAL A 346 15.38 -5.19 -5.69
CA VAL A 346 16.52 -5.85 -5.04
C VAL A 346 17.64 -4.85 -4.76
N LEU A 347 18.30 -4.95 -3.60
CA LEU A 347 19.48 -4.15 -3.29
C LEU A 347 20.61 -4.50 -4.27
N VAL A 348 21.04 -3.53 -5.10
CA VAL A 348 22.10 -3.74 -6.11
C VAL A 348 23.44 -3.13 -5.69
N GLY A 349 23.43 -2.12 -4.83
CA GLY A 349 24.64 -1.46 -4.35
C GLY A 349 24.32 -0.22 -3.53
N GLU A 350 25.28 0.69 -3.44
CA GLU A 350 25.13 2.02 -2.83
C GLU A 350 25.66 3.12 -3.75
N THR A 351 25.26 4.36 -3.50
CA THR A 351 25.83 5.54 -4.16
C THR A 351 27.24 5.84 -3.66
N ALA A 352 27.92 6.82 -4.27
CA ALA A 352 29.23 7.28 -3.80
C ALA A 352 29.21 7.78 -2.33
N ASP A 353 28.06 8.31 -1.90
CA ASP A 353 27.79 8.80 -0.54
C ASP A 353 27.26 7.72 0.41
N ARG A 354 27.32 6.44 -0.01
CA ARG A 354 26.88 5.26 0.78
C ARG A 354 25.38 5.21 1.05
N TYR A 355 24.57 5.71 0.12
CA TYR A 355 23.12 5.50 0.17
C TYR A 355 22.73 4.21 -0.56
N PRO A 356 22.01 3.28 0.07
CA PRO A 356 21.55 2.05 -0.58
C PRO A 356 20.73 2.32 -1.84
N VAL A 357 21.00 1.56 -2.90
CA VAL A 357 20.33 1.63 -4.20
C VAL A 357 19.66 0.29 -4.48
N TYR A 358 18.35 0.35 -4.70
CA TYR A 358 17.52 -0.78 -5.09
C TYR A 358 17.10 -0.66 -6.56
N MET A 359 16.93 -1.80 -7.23
CA MET A 359 16.50 -1.87 -8.62
C MET A 359 15.37 -2.89 -8.78
N PRO A 360 14.24 -2.51 -9.40
CA PRO A 360 13.16 -3.43 -9.72
C PRO A 360 13.52 -4.33 -10.90
N PHE A 361 13.14 -5.60 -10.80
CA PHE A 361 13.28 -6.62 -11.84
C PHE A 361 11.97 -7.37 -12.10
N ASP A 362 10.89 -6.99 -11.40
CA ASP A 362 9.58 -7.64 -11.43
C ASP A 362 8.61 -7.08 -12.48
N ASP A 363 9.07 -6.14 -13.31
CA ASP A 363 8.22 -5.41 -14.28
C ASP A 363 8.35 -5.91 -15.73
N VAL A 364 9.54 -6.32 -16.16
CA VAL A 364 9.81 -6.74 -17.56
C VAL A 364 10.83 -7.85 -17.63
N ASP A 365 10.69 -8.70 -18.64
CA ASP A 365 11.64 -9.78 -18.91
C ASP A 365 13.00 -9.23 -19.34
N VAL A 366 14.06 -9.76 -18.72
CA VAL A 366 15.44 -9.35 -19.01
C VAL A 366 16.43 -10.49 -18.91
N SER A 367 17.53 -10.37 -19.66
CA SER A 367 18.75 -11.15 -19.42
C SER A 367 19.74 -10.31 -18.62
N ILE A 368 20.12 -10.80 -17.43
CA ILE A 368 21.14 -10.14 -16.60
C ILE A 368 22.50 -10.81 -16.78
N ASN A 369 23.53 -10.00 -17.02
CA ASN A 369 24.91 -10.41 -17.04
C ASN A 369 25.59 -9.99 -15.72
N LEU A 370 25.90 -10.97 -14.89
CA LEU A 370 26.54 -10.79 -13.58
C LEU A 370 28.06 -10.91 -13.75
N GLY A 371 28.80 -9.92 -13.26
CA GLY A 371 30.23 -9.77 -13.58
C GLY A 371 31.16 -10.80 -12.96
N ASP A 372 30.78 -11.39 -11.83
CA ASP A 372 31.57 -12.37 -11.09
C ASP A 372 30.66 -13.31 -10.29
N ALA A 373 31.25 -14.37 -9.72
CA ALA A 373 30.54 -15.36 -8.89
C ALA A 373 29.92 -14.74 -7.63
N ARG A 374 30.51 -13.65 -7.12
CA ARG A 374 30.01 -12.93 -5.94
C ARG A 374 28.69 -12.23 -6.24
N LEU A 375 28.64 -11.42 -7.28
CA LEU A 375 27.42 -10.75 -7.76
C LEU A 375 26.36 -11.77 -8.14
N PHE A 376 26.76 -12.90 -8.73
CA PHE A 376 25.86 -14.02 -8.97
C PHE A 376 25.20 -14.51 -7.68
N THR A 377 26.00 -14.81 -6.67
CA THR A 377 25.52 -15.25 -5.35
C THR A 377 24.56 -14.22 -4.75
N GLN A 378 24.99 -12.96 -4.66
CA GLN A 378 24.23 -11.89 -4.02
C GLN A 378 22.91 -11.64 -4.75
N PHE A 379 22.95 -11.56 -6.08
CA PHE A 379 21.74 -11.36 -6.87
C PHE A 379 20.72 -12.48 -6.66
N VAL A 380 21.16 -13.75 -6.70
CA VAL A 380 20.29 -14.90 -6.51
C VAL A 380 19.72 -14.96 -5.09
N VAL A 381 20.57 -14.81 -4.07
CA VAL A 381 20.17 -14.84 -2.65
C VAL A 381 19.18 -13.72 -2.34
N ARG A 382 19.48 -12.49 -2.76
CA ARG A 382 18.60 -11.34 -2.53
C ARG A 382 17.31 -11.45 -3.33
N SER A 383 17.34 -11.97 -4.56
CA SER A 383 16.13 -12.18 -5.36
C SER A 383 15.22 -13.25 -4.76
N ALA A 384 15.78 -14.36 -4.27
CA ALA A 384 15.02 -15.38 -3.55
C ALA A 384 14.39 -14.78 -2.28
N ALA A 385 15.18 -14.06 -1.47
CA ALA A 385 14.68 -13.38 -0.28
C ALA A 385 13.65 -12.27 -0.58
N ALA A 386 13.72 -11.69 -1.78
CA ALA A 386 12.73 -10.77 -2.36
C ALA A 386 11.52 -11.50 -2.98
N GLY A 387 11.40 -12.81 -2.82
CA GLY A 387 10.21 -13.59 -3.20
C GLY A 387 10.23 -14.20 -4.59
N ALA A 388 11.30 -14.03 -5.37
CA ALA A 388 11.39 -14.62 -6.69
C ALA A 388 11.59 -16.14 -6.61
N ALA A 389 11.00 -16.86 -7.56
CA ALA A 389 11.26 -18.28 -7.76
C ALA A 389 12.56 -18.46 -8.55
N VAL A 390 13.60 -18.93 -7.87
CA VAL A 390 14.91 -19.15 -8.45
C VAL A 390 14.97 -20.52 -9.13
N THR A 391 15.51 -20.57 -10.34
CA THR A 391 15.85 -21.80 -11.07
C THR A 391 17.30 -21.71 -11.54
N LEU A 392 18.13 -22.68 -11.18
CA LEU A 392 19.56 -22.70 -11.53
C LEU A 392 19.93 -23.94 -12.35
N GLY A 393 21.10 -23.91 -12.98
CA GLY A 393 21.66 -25.08 -13.68
C GLY A 393 22.04 -26.22 -12.72
N SER A 394 22.15 -27.44 -13.25
CA SER A 394 22.45 -28.65 -12.47
C SER A 394 23.75 -28.60 -11.67
N GLN A 395 24.72 -27.82 -12.14
CA GLN A 395 25.98 -27.56 -11.45
C GLN A 395 25.82 -26.80 -10.13
N PHE A 396 24.70 -26.07 -9.94
CA PHE A 396 24.44 -25.29 -8.73
C PHE A 396 23.38 -25.94 -7.84
N ARG A 397 23.24 -27.27 -7.88
CA ARG A 397 22.17 -28.00 -7.17
C ARG A 397 22.18 -27.73 -5.66
N GLU A 398 23.34 -27.77 -5.04
CA GLU A 398 23.46 -27.52 -3.59
C GLU A 398 23.10 -26.07 -3.25
N PHE A 399 23.64 -25.11 -3.99
CA PHE A 399 23.30 -23.70 -3.86
C PHE A 399 21.81 -23.41 -4.07
N ALA A 400 21.18 -24.07 -5.05
CA ALA A 400 19.73 -23.98 -5.27
C ALA A 400 18.96 -24.44 -4.02
N GLY A 401 19.38 -25.53 -3.37
CA GLY A 401 18.78 -26.01 -2.13
C GLY A 401 18.77 -24.96 -1.02
N PHE A 402 19.86 -24.20 -0.86
CA PHE A 402 19.98 -23.17 0.18
C PHE A 402 19.02 -21.99 0.01
N VAL A 403 18.58 -21.71 -1.22
CA VAL A 403 17.65 -20.60 -1.54
C VAL A 403 16.22 -21.08 -1.86
N ASN A 404 15.91 -22.36 -1.61
CA ASN A 404 14.67 -23.00 -2.06
C ASN A 404 14.42 -22.88 -3.57
N GLY A 405 15.51 -22.92 -4.34
CA GLY A 405 15.52 -22.86 -5.79
C GLY A 405 15.32 -24.22 -6.45
N ARG A 406 14.87 -24.19 -7.70
CA ARG A 406 14.73 -25.37 -8.57
C ARG A 406 15.97 -25.55 -9.43
N VAL A 407 16.12 -26.74 -9.99
CA VAL A 407 17.20 -27.06 -10.92
C VAL A 407 16.61 -27.37 -12.29
N ASP A 408 17.04 -26.67 -13.32
CA ASP A 408 16.60 -26.88 -14.71
C ASP A 408 17.69 -26.41 -15.70
N LYS A 409 17.49 -26.65 -17.00
CA LYS A 409 18.41 -26.23 -18.07
C LYS A 409 18.49 -24.72 -18.22
N VAL A 410 17.39 -23.99 -17.97
CA VAL A 410 17.33 -22.54 -18.12
C VAL A 410 17.44 -21.87 -16.76
N ALA A 411 18.61 -21.29 -16.48
CA ALA A 411 18.84 -20.54 -15.25
C ALA A 411 18.11 -19.19 -15.30
N LYS A 412 17.18 -18.97 -14.36
CA LYS A 412 16.30 -17.80 -14.31
C LYS A 412 15.80 -17.51 -12.90
N VAL A 413 15.38 -16.27 -12.70
CA VAL A 413 14.71 -15.75 -11.51
C VAL A 413 13.33 -15.28 -11.97
N ALA A 414 12.28 -15.99 -11.57
CA ALA A 414 10.91 -15.67 -11.96
C ALA A 414 10.21 -14.85 -10.87
N TRP A 415 9.76 -13.66 -11.27
CA TRP A 415 8.93 -12.74 -10.50
C TRP A 415 7.44 -13.01 -10.83
N PRO A 416 6.49 -12.42 -10.09
CA PRO A 416 5.07 -12.59 -10.39
C PRO A 416 4.69 -12.23 -11.83
N ASN A 417 5.31 -11.18 -12.41
CA ASN A 417 4.94 -10.64 -13.72
C ASN A 417 6.10 -10.58 -14.73
N ALA A 418 7.30 -11.04 -14.35
CA ALA A 418 8.51 -10.91 -15.17
C ALA A 418 9.50 -12.04 -14.87
N THR A 419 10.43 -12.25 -15.79
CA THR A 419 11.50 -13.24 -15.68
C THR A 419 12.85 -12.59 -15.94
N THR A 420 13.75 -12.71 -14.97
CA THR A 420 15.16 -12.35 -15.13
C THR A 420 15.97 -13.60 -15.46
N TYR A 421 16.38 -13.74 -16.71
CA TYR A 421 17.26 -14.81 -17.17
C TYR A 421 18.69 -14.55 -16.72
N LEU A 422 19.32 -15.56 -16.11
CA LEU A 422 20.71 -15.49 -15.62
C LEU A 422 21.73 -15.79 -16.74
N THR A 423 21.24 -16.07 -17.94
CA THR A 423 22.01 -16.32 -19.17
C THR A 423 21.42 -15.50 -20.30
N PRO A 424 22.18 -15.21 -21.38
CA PRO A 424 21.64 -14.50 -22.53
C PRO A 424 20.42 -15.21 -23.12
N HIS A 425 19.30 -14.49 -23.21
CA HIS A 425 18.06 -14.97 -23.78
C HIS A 425 17.64 -14.08 -24.96
N PRO A 426 17.28 -14.64 -26.12
CA PRO A 426 16.89 -13.85 -27.28
C PRO A 426 15.56 -13.12 -27.04
N GLY A 427 15.41 -11.91 -27.60
CA GLY A 427 14.15 -11.17 -27.59
C GLY A 427 13.84 -10.38 -26.31
N VAL A 428 14.73 -10.37 -25.32
CA VAL A 428 14.55 -9.61 -24.07
C VAL A 428 15.64 -8.56 -23.86
N GLY A 429 15.36 -7.55 -23.04
CA GLY A 429 16.33 -6.51 -22.70
C GLY A 429 17.57 -7.07 -21.98
N ARG A 430 18.71 -6.40 -22.11
CA ARG A 430 19.95 -6.78 -21.43
C ARG A 430 20.23 -5.85 -20.26
N VAL A 431 20.55 -6.43 -19.10
CA VAL A 431 21.07 -5.73 -17.94
C VAL A 431 22.49 -6.23 -17.68
N VAL A 432 23.41 -5.33 -17.34
CA VAL A 432 24.77 -5.70 -16.92
C VAL A 432 25.00 -5.16 -15.52
N LEU A 433 25.26 -6.06 -14.58
CA LEU A 433 25.60 -5.69 -13.21
C LEU A 433 27.09 -5.97 -12.97
N ARG A 434 27.80 -4.93 -12.55
CA ARG A 434 29.22 -4.95 -12.15
C ARG A 434 29.36 -4.35 -10.76
N HIS A 435 30.55 -4.46 -10.19
CA HIS A 435 30.83 -3.97 -8.84
C HIS A 435 30.75 -2.43 -8.71
N ASN A 436 30.86 -1.71 -9.82
CA ASN A 436 30.92 -0.24 -9.89
C ASN A 436 29.79 0.42 -10.71
N PHE A 437 28.98 -0.35 -11.43
CA PHE A 437 27.84 0.19 -12.19
C PHE A 437 26.79 -0.88 -12.46
N ILE A 438 25.57 -0.42 -12.74
CA ILE A 438 24.52 -1.20 -13.38
C ILE A 438 24.11 -0.53 -14.70
N ASP A 439 24.14 -1.30 -15.78
CA ASP A 439 23.66 -0.91 -17.11
C ASP A 439 22.28 -1.53 -17.31
N THR A 440 21.30 -0.68 -17.60
CA THR A 440 19.93 -1.08 -17.88
C THR A 440 19.47 -0.42 -19.18
N PRO A 441 18.44 -0.96 -19.86
CA PRO A 441 17.89 -0.34 -21.06
C PRO A 441 17.49 1.14 -20.88
N ARG A 442 17.14 1.53 -19.64
CA ARG A 442 16.78 2.90 -19.28
C ARG A 442 17.99 3.75 -18.88
N HIS A 443 18.84 3.20 -18.04
CA HIS A 443 20.00 3.88 -17.46
C HIS A 443 21.26 3.19 -17.98
N ARG A 444 21.84 3.70 -19.07
CA ARG A 444 23.01 3.11 -19.74
C ARG A 444 24.13 2.74 -18.77
N GLN A 445 24.54 3.63 -17.87
CA GLN A 445 25.47 3.30 -16.81
C GLN A 445 25.12 4.10 -15.56
N LEU A 446 24.41 3.46 -14.62
CA LEU A 446 24.16 4.00 -13.30
C LEU A 446 25.32 3.60 -12.37
N PRO A 447 26.14 4.55 -11.87
CA PRO A 447 27.25 4.22 -10.99
C PRO A 447 26.74 3.73 -9.64
N ILE A 448 27.32 2.64 -9.16
CA ILE A 448 27.04 2.06 -7.84
C ILE A 448 28.36 1.62 -7.20
N ARG A 449 28.34 1.34 -5.90
CA ARG A 449 29.39 0.59 -5.22
C ARG A 449 28.77 -0.67 -4.63
N LEU A 450 29.45 -1.80 -4.78
CA LEU A 450 28.95 -3.06 -4.26
C LEU A 450 28.92 -3.07 -2.73
N ILE A 451 27.77 -3.41 -2.17
CA ILE A 451 27.61 -3.66 -0.72
C ILE A 451 27.91 -5.13 -0.45
N ASN A 452 28.76 -5.40 0.54
CA ASN A 452 29.15 -6.73 0.99
C ASN A 452 28.76 -6.96 2.47
N PRO A 453 27.50 -7.36 2.74
CA PRO A 453 27.07 -7.74 4.07
C PRO A 453 27.79 -9.03 4.49
N ARG A 454 28.25 -9.08 5.75
CA ARG A 454 28.93 -10.26 6.31
C ARG A 454 28.02 -11.49 6.30
N GLU A 455 26.73 -11.24 6.46
CA GLU A 455 25.61 -12.15 6.44
C GLU A 455 25.57 -13.01 5.16
N GLU A 456 25.94 -12.43 4.02
CA GLU A 456 25.85 -13.09 2.71
C GLU A 456 27.08 -13.97 2.40
N ASN A 457 28.19 -13.82 3.13
CA ASN A 457 29.44 -14.54 2.86
C ASN A 457 29.29 -16.06 2.98
N ARG A 458 28.38 -16.55 3.83
CA ARG A 458 28.12 -17.99 3.98
C ARG A 458 27.64 -18.67 2.68
N TYR A 459 26.94 -17.92 1.83
CA TYR A 459 26.41 -18.43 0.57
C TYR A 459 27.46 -18.41 -0.54
N GLN A 460 28.48 -17.55 -0.44
CA GLN A 460 29.60 -17.54 -1.39
C GLN A 460 30.45 -18.80 -1.23
N MET A 461 30.70 -19.24 0.01
CA MET A 461 31.43 -20.47 0.29
C MET A 461 30.75 -21.73 -0.28
N ALA A 462 29.42 -21.72 -0.44
CA ALA A 462 28.65 -22.82 -1.01
C ALA A 462 28.71 -22.91 -2.55
N LEU A 463 29.29 -21.89 -3.21
CA LEU A 463 29.51 -21.87 -4.67
C LEU A 463 30.94 -22.30 -5.04
N GLU A 464 31.85 -22.33 -4.07
CA GLU A 464 33.26 -22.73 -4.23
C GLU A 464 33.49 -24.22 -3.95
N GLN A 465 32.48 -24.92 -3.41
CA GLN A 465 32.43 -26.37 -3.22
C GLN A 465 31.67 -27.01 -4.39
#